data_AF-A0A368TGF8-F1
#
_entry.id   AF-A0A368TGF8-F1
#
_cell.length_a   1.000
_cell.length_b   1.000
_cell.length_c   1.000
_cell.angle_alpha   90.00
_cell.angle_beta   90.00
_cell.angle_gamma   90.00
#
_symmetry.space_group_name_H-M   'P 1'
#
loop_
_entity.id
_entity.type
_entity.pdbx_description
1 polymer ?
#
loop_
_entity_poly.entity_id
_entity_poly.type
_entity_poly.pdbx_seq_one_letter_code
_entity_poly.pdbx_strand_id
1 'polypeptide(L)'
;MPPISIRSVASNCLGKSASLSLLEDIFGVYGNNNQTRSLKDQLDLIQNKPFVRIALVTIQGASPNLQRDLDNANEVYQNECDCWVYCVGSITVNRPHLLWLDQDDCWGSGHSVSDEEDELFDIGRGMGAPIVGYYIFGDGAWAGCAAHPPGRRGFWVGSGASPWTFAHELTHVVGDNPHECDTENLMLGNPCHTSGTGNIINLPPDLTNAQCRRIHDDPDMRGCR
;
A
#
# COMPACT_ATOMS: atom_id res chain seq x y z
N MET A 1 -29.00 2.41 1.44
CA MET A 1 -29.12 3.87 1.62
C MET A 1 -29.16 4.50 0.24
N PRO A 2 -29.88 5.62 0.02
CA PRO A 2 -29.84 6.29 -1.27
C PRO A 2 -28.43 6.83 -1.55
N PRO A 3 -27.95 6.81 -2.81
CA PRO A 3 -26.63 7.33 -3.16
C PRO A 3 -26.53 8.81 -2.81
N ILE A 4 -25.44 9.21 -2.15
CA ILE A 4 -25.15 10.61 -1.90
C ILE A 4 -24.91 11.28 -3.25
N SER A 5 -25.80 12.19 -3.66
CA SER A 5 -25.60 12.90 -4.93
C SER A 5 -24.38 13.82 -4.85
N ILE A 6 -23.65 13.96 -5.96
CA ILE A 6 -22.58 14.97 -6.11
C ILE A 6 -23.08 16.35 -5.69
N ARG A 7 -24.36 16.67 -5.99
CA ARG A 7 -25.01 17.92 -5.55
C ARG A 7 -25.06 18.04 -4.03
N SER A 8 -25.36 16.96 -3.30
CA SER A 8 -25.38 16.95 -1.83
C SER A 8 -23.97 17.13 -1.25
N VAL A 9 -22.96 16.46 -1.81
CA VAL A 9 -21.56 16.64 -1.40
C VAL A 9 -21.12 18.09 -1.63
N ALA A 10 -21.35 18.60 -2.84
CA ALA A 10 -21.00 19.97 -3.21
C ALA A 10 -21.69 21.01 -2.30
N SER A 11 -22.95 20.76 -1.93
CA SER A 11 -23.71 21.63 -1.03
C SER A 11 -23.11 21.66 0.39
N ASN A 12 -22.63 20.52 0.89
CA ASN A 12 -21.93 20.41 2.18
C ASN A 12 -20.50 20.99 2.15
N CYS A 13 -19.98 21.28 0.95
CA CYS A 13 -18.67 21.87 0.72
C CYS A 13 -18.75 23.36 0.31
N LEU A 14 -19.94 23.97 0.30
CA LEU A 14 -20.09 25.40 0.01
C LEU A 14 -19.24 26.25 0.97
N GLY A 15 -18.39 27.12 0.43
CA GLY A 15 -17.47 27.96 1.19
C GLY A 15 -16.17 27.28 1.64
N LYS A 16 -15.99 25.98 1.32
CA LYS A 16 -14.72 25.27 1.49
C LYS A 16 -13.99 25.20 0.15
N SER A 17 -12.66 25.24 0.21
CA SER A 17 -11.81 25.09 -0.97
C SER A 17 -10.77 24.00 -0.74
N ALA A 18 -10.72 23.04 -1.65
CA ALA A 18 -9.68 22.03 -1.76
C ALA A 18 -9.47 21.70 -3.25
N SER A 19 -8.33 21.13 -3.61
CA SER A 19 -8.12 20.56 -4.95
C SER A 19 -8.76 19.16 -5.02
N LEU A 20 -9.47 18.90 -6.11
CA LEU A 20 -9.93 17.57 -6.48
C LEU A 20 -9.30 17.22 -7.84
N SER A 21 -8.57 16.13 -7.89
CA SER A 21 -7.92 15.58 -9.06
C SER A 21 -8.73 14.36 -9.53
N LEU A 22 -9.35 14.43 -10.71
CA LEU A 22 -10.01 13.24 -11.27
C LEU A 22 -9.00 12.10 -11.47
N LEU A 23 -7.76 12.45 -11.81
CA LEU A 23 -6.70 11.49 -12.07
C LEU A 23 -6.28 10.76 -10.79
N GLU A 24 -6.05 11.49 -9.70
CA GLU A 24 -5.55 10.92 -8.45
C GLU A 24 -6.70 10.47 -7.53
N ASP A 25 -7.66 11.34 -7.24
CA ASP A 25 -8.71 11.10 -6.25
C ASP A 25 -9.82 10.16 -6.74
N ILE A 26 -9.98 10.01 -8.06
CA ILE A 26 -10.99 9.11 -8.63
C ILE A 26 -10.34 7.93 -9.34
N PHE A 27 -9.37 8.17 -10.22
CA PHE A 27 -8.72 7.09 -10.97
C PHE A 27 -7.54 6.44 -10.23
N GLY A 28 -7.09 6.98 -9.09
CA GLY A 28 -5.98 6.42 -8.32
C GLY A 28 -4.65 6.45 -9.09
N VAL A 29 -4.49 7.39 -10.03
CA VAL A 29 -3.33 7.42 -10.92
C VAL A 29 -2.25 8.34 -10.35
N TYR A 30 -1.13 7.74 -9.93
CA TYR A 30 0.04 8.43 -9.34
C TYR A 30 1.34 8.21 -10.13
N GLY A 31 1.28 7.49 -11.25
CA GLY A 31 2.40 7.27 -12.15
C GLY A 31 1.96 7.17 -13.61
N ASN A 32 2.71 6.41 -14.41
CA ASN A 32 2.35 6.19 -15.81
C ASN A 32 1.10 5.30 -15.90
N ASN A 33 -0.02 5.90 -16.33
CA ASN A 33 -1.25 5.16 -16.51
C ASN A 33 -1.19 4.25 -17.74
N ASN A 34 -1.19 2.94 -17.50
CA ASN A 34 -1.17 1.93 -18.56
C ASN A 34 -2.53 1.23 -18.75
N GLN A 35 -3.58 1.68 -18.05
CA GLN A 35 -4.90 1.04 -18.07
C GLN A 35 -6.03 2.04 -18.32
N THR A 36 -7.08 1.57 -18.99
CA THR A 36 -8.32 2.35 -19.14
C THR A 36 -9.23 2.03 -17.96
N ARG A 37 -9.57 3.05 -17.16
CA ARG A 37 -10.49 2.92 -16.01
C ARG A 37 -11.83 3.57 -16.33
N SER A 38 -12.91 2.86 -16.05
CA SER A 38 -14.27 3.40 -16.12
C SER A 38 -14.50 4.34 -14.94
N LEU A 39 -14.88 5.59 -15.22
CA LEU A 39 -15.26 6.56 -14.18
C LEU A 39 -16.38 6.00 -13.29
N LYS A 40 -17.36 5.35 -13.91
CA LYS A 40 -18.49 4.75 -13.19
C LYS A 40 -18.00 3.67 -12.23
N ASP A 41 -17.15 2.76 -12.69
CA ASP A 41 -16.72 1.63 -11.90
C ASP A 41 -15.83 2.10 -10.74
N GLN A 42 -14.97 3.10 -10.95
CA GLN A 42 -14.18 3.71 -9.89
C GLN A 42 -15.06 4.41 -8.83
N LEU A 43 -16.08 5.15 -9.26
CA LEU A 43 -17.05 5.74 -8.33
C LEU A 43 -17.83 4.67 -7.56
N ASP A 44 -18.19 3.56 -8.22
CA ASP A 44 -18.86 2.42 -7.59
C ASP A 44 -17.93 1.74 -6.55
N LEU A 45 -16.62 1.61 -6.82
CA LEU A 45 -15.63 1.13 -5.84
C LEU A 45 -15.55 2.07 -4.63
N ILE A 46 -15.34 3.37 -4.86
CA ILE A 46 -15.25 4.40 -3.81
C ILE A 46 -16.48 4.35 -2.92
N GLN A 47 -17.67 4.24 -3.52
CA GLN A 47 -18.91 4.30 -2.77
C GLN A 47 -19.20 3.01 -1.99
N ASN A 48 -18.88 1.85 -2.56
CA ASN A 48 -19.47 0.59 -2.09
C ASN A 48 -18.47 -0.43 -1.53
N LYS A 49 -17.16 -0.28 -1.77
CA LYS A 49 -16.15 -1.24 -1.32
C LYS A 49 -15.40 -0.76 -0.08
N PRO A 50 -15.13 -1.66 0.89
CA PRO A 50 -14.20 -1.37 1.97
C PRO A 50 -12.82 -1.02 1.43
N PHE A 51 -12.12 -0.09 2.09
CA PHE A 51 -10.80 0.35 1.64
C PHE A 51 -9.83 0.63 2.77
N VAL A 52 -8.56 0.41 2.48
CA VAL A 52 -7.45 0.94 3.29
C VAL A 52 -6.89 2.18 2.62
N ARG A 53 -6.58 3.20 3.42
CA ARG A 53 -5.96 4.44 2.94
C ARG A 53 -4.45 4.35 3.11
N ILE A 54 -3.71 4.67 2.06
CA ILE A 54 -2.25 4.72 2.09
C ILE A 54 -1.73 6.04 1.52
N ALA A 55 -0.59 6.51 2.04
CA ALA A 55 0.20 7.57 1.42
C ALA A 55 1.52 7.01 0.93
N LEU A 56 2.08 7.59 -0.14
CA LEU A 56 3.34 7.12 -0.73
C LEU A 56 4.43 8.18 -0.60
N VAL A 57 5.62 7.73 -0.25
CA VAL A 57 6.83 8.57 -0.16
C VAL A 57 7.94 7.91 -0.95
N THR A 58 8.50 8.63 -1.92
CA THR A 58 9.68 8.19 -2.66
C THR A 58 10.91 8.96 -2.18
N ILE A 59 11.94 8.26 -1.71
CA ILE A 59 13.25 8.86 -1.49
C ILE A 59 13.90 9.07 -2.86
N GLN A 60 14.30 10.31 -3.15
CA GLN A 60 14.92 10.66 -4.43
C GLN A 60 16.16 9.78 -4.68
N GLY A 61 16.17 9.10 -5.82
CA GLY A 61 17.18 8.09 -6.19
C GLY A 61 16.63 6.66 -6.20
N ALA A 62 15.49 6.40 -5.55
CA ALA A 62 14.74 5.18 -5.74
C ALA A 62 14.10 5.13 -7.14
N SER A 63 13.80 3.93 -7.62
CA SER A 63 13.18 3.69 -8.93
C SER A 63 11.80 3.02 -8.80
N PRO A 64 10.81 3.70 -8.20
CA PRO A 64 9.50 3.10 -7.96
C PRO A 64 8.71 2.92 -9.25
N ASN A 65 7.78 1.97 -9.25
CA ASN A 65 6.74 1.88 -10.27
C ASN A 65 5.36 2.04 -9.62
N LEU A 66 5.11 3.25 -9.12
CA LEU A 66 3.94 3.59 -8.29
C LEU A 66 2.62 3.07 -8.88
N GLN A 67 2.42 3.28 -10.19
CA GLN A 67 1.17 2.88 -10.82
C GLN A 67 1.01 1.37 -10.88
N ARG A 68 2.05 0.65 -11.32
CA ARG A 68 2.04 -0.81 -11.36
C ARG A 68 1.76 -1.39 -9.98
N ASP A 69 2.43 -0.85 -8.97
CA ASP A 69 2.36 -1.39 -7.62
C ASP A 69 0.97 -1.18 -6.99
N LEU A 70 0.36 -0.01 -7.22
CA LEU A 70 -1.04 0.27 -6.85
C LEU A 70 -2.05 -0.57 -7.63
N ASP A 71 -1.82 -0.77 -8.93
CA ASP A 71 -2.70 -1.56 -9.80
C ASP A 71 -2.67 -3.04 -9.39
N ASN A 72 -1.48 -3.59 -9.16
CA ASN A 72 -1.29 -4.97 -8.71
C ASN A 72 -1.90 -5.21 -7.33
N ALA A 73 -1.71 -4.29 -6.38
CA ALA A 73 -2.31 -4.40 -5.06
C ALA A 73 -3.84 -4.40 -5.15
N ASN A 74 -4.40 -3.50 -5.97
CA ASN A 74 -5.84 -3.44 -6.20
C ASN A 74 -6.39 -4.66 -6.94
N GLU A 75 -5.64 -5.22 -7.90
CA GLU A 75 -6.03 -6.46 -8.58
C GLU A 75 -6.19 -7.61 -7.58
N VAL A 76 -5.21 -7.82 -6.69
CA VAL A 76 -5.29 -8.86 -5.66
C VAL A 76 -6.40 -8.57 -4.64
N TYR A 77 -6.44 -7.37 -4.07
CA TYR A 77 -7.39 -7.04 -2.99
C TYR A 77 -8.84 -7.08 -3.47
N GLN A 78 -9.11 -6.63 -4.69
CA GLN A 78 -10.46 -6.62 -5.25
C GLN A 78 -10.91 -8.04 -5.64
N ASN A 79 -10.04 -8.83 -6.25
CA ASN A 79 -10.38 -10.19 -6.69
C ASN A 79 -10.56 -11.14 -5.50
N GLU A 80 -9.67 -11.08 -4.51
CA GLU A 80 -9.61 -12.07 -3.44
C GLU A 80 -10.46 -11.66 -2.22
N CYS A 81 -10.43 -10.37 -1.86
CA CYS A 81 -10.97 -9.91 -0.59
C CYS A 81 -12.15 -8.94 -0.73
N ASP A 82 -12.58 -8.60 -1.95
CA ASP A 82 -13.65 -7.61 -2.19
C ASP A 82 -13.43 -6.25 -1.50
N CYS A 83 -12.16 -5.83 -1.41
CA CYS A 83 -11.75 -4.55 -0.85
C CYS A 83 -10.73 -3.89 -1.78
N TRP A 84 -10.32 -2.65 -1.49
CA TRP A 84 -9.39 -1.94 -2.36
C TRP A 84 -8.42 -1.02 -1.61
N VAL A 85 -7.32 -0.68 -2.27
CA VAL A 85 -6.25 0.18 -1.75
C VAL A 85 -6.46 1.57 -2.32
N TYR A 86 -6.73 2.54 -1.43
CA TYR A 86 -6.95 3.94 -1.78
C TYR A 86 -5.72 4.77 -1.44
N CYS A 87 -4.94 5.14 -2.47
CA CYS A 87 -3.85 6.08 -2.31
C CYS A 87 -4.41 7.50 -2.14
N VAL A 88 -3.96 8.21 -1.10
CA VAL A 88 -4.41 9.57 -0.79
C VAL A 88 -3.44 10.64 -1.30
N GLY A 89 -2.25 10.23 -1.74
CA GLY A 89 -1.20 11.14 -2.15
C GLY A 89 0.15 10.46 -2.28
N SER A 90 1.01 11.05 -3.10
CA SER A 90 2.40 10.64 -3.26
C SER A 90 3.32 11.87 -3.25
N ILE A 91 4.48 11.76 -2.61
CA ILE A 91 5.53 12.79 -2.64
C ILE A 91 6.90 12.17 -2.92
N THR A 92 7.79 12.97 -3.49
CA THR A 92 9.22 12.64 -3.59
C THR A 92 10.02 13.58 -2.70
N VAL A 93 10.91 13.04 -1.88
CA VAL A 93 11.73 13.81 -0.92
C VAL A 93 13.22 13.61 -1.18
N ASN A 94 13.99 14.69 -1.08
CA ASN A 94 15.44 14.64 -1.20
C ASN A 94 16.07 14.40 0.18
N ARG A 95 16.35 13.13 0.49
CA ARG A 95 16.96 12.63 1.73
C ARG A 95 17.91 11.47 1.38
N PRO A 96 19.07 11.73 0.77
CA PRO A 96 19.90 10.69 0.17
C PRO A 96 20.45 9.69 1.20
N HIS A 97 20.55 10.06 2.49
CA HIS A 97 20.96 9.14 3.55
C HIS A 97 19.87 8.10 3.89
N LEU A 98 18.61 8.35 3.55
CA LEU A 98 17.50 7.40 3.70
C LEU A 98 17.32 6.50 2.46
N LEU A 99 18.18 6.65 1.45
CA LEU A 99 18.09 5.84 0.24
C LEU A 99 18.50 4.40 0.51
N TRP A 100 19.38 4.20 1.48
CA TRP A 100 19.81 2.91 2.00
C TRP A 100 19.55 2.88 3.49
N LEU A 101 18.79 1.87 3.96
CA LEU A 101 18.61 1.66 5.38
C LEU A 101 19.64 0.67 5.92
N ASP A 102 20.14 0.93 7.11
CA ASP A 102 20.82 -0.08 7.93
C ASP A 102 19.75 -0.76 8.79
N GLN A 103 18.98 -1.62 8.14
CA GLN A 103 17.96 -2.41 8.80
C GLN A 103 18.53 -3.83 8.94
N ASP A 104 18.48 -4.39 10.14
CA ASP A 104 19.04 -5.72 10.44
C ASP A 104 17.98 -6.76 10.82
N ASP A 105 16.71 -6.33 10.94
CA ASP A 105 15.56 -7.19 11.09
C ASP A 105 14.34 -6.71 10.29
N CYS A 106 13.54 -7.67 9.83
CA CYS A 106 12.23 -7.44 9.25
C CYS A 106 11.18 -8.32 9.97
N TRP A 107 11.20 -8.27 11.30
CA TRP A 107 10.33 -9.10 12.13
C TRP A 107 9.27 -8.18 12.74
N GLY A 108 8.02 -8.28 12.27
CA GLY A 108 6.95 -7.36 12.69
C GLY A 108 6.79 -7.21 14.21
N SER A 109 7.06 -8.27 15.00
CA SER A 109 7.12 -8.20 16.46
C SER A 109 8.55 -8.26 16.99
N GLY A 110 8.92 -7.34 17.88
CA GLY A 110 10.26 -7.30 18.50
C GLY A 110 11.31 -6.55 17.69
N HIS A 111 10.87 -5.87 16.63
CA HIS A 111 11.66 -5.04 15.72
C HIS A 111 12.54 -4.01 16.44
N SER A 112 13.82 -3.96 16.11
CA SER A 112 14.71 -2.85 16.49
C SER A 112 14.68 -1.75 15.43
N VAL A 113 14.21 -0.56 15.82
CA VAL A 113 14.17 0.61 14.94
C VAL A 113 15.53 1.29 14.92
N SER A 114 16.17 1.38 13.75
CA SER A 114 17.38 2.19 13.52
C SER A 114 17.03 3.68 13.38
N ASP A 115 18.02 4.56 13.53
CA ASP A 115 17.79 6.02 13.44
C ASP A 115 17.28 6.43 12.05
N GLU A 116 17.81 5.82 10.97
CA GLU A 116 17.37 6.05 9.60
C GLU A 116 15.94 5.55 9.37
N GLU A 117 15.56 4.41 9.95
CA GLU A 117 14.18 3.93 9.88
C GLU A 117 13.24 4.86 10.65
N ASP A 118 13.64 5.31 11.84
CA ASP A 118 12.86 6.26 12.63
C ASP A 118 12.56 7.53 11.84
N GLU A 119 13.59 8.11 11.19
CA GLU A 119 13.43 9.30 10.34
C GLU A 119 12.57 9.00 9.12
N LEU A 120 12.77 7.87 8.43
CA LEU A 120 11.98 7.49 7.27
C LEU A 120 10.49 7.42 7.63
N PHE A 121 10.17 6.75 8.73
CA PHE A 121 8.80 6.51 9.17
C PHE A 121 8.08 7.74 9.72
N ASP A 122 8.80 8.84 9.98
CA ASP A 122 8.21 10.15 10.26
C ASP A 122 7.74 10.90 9.00
N ILE A 123 8.31 10.58 7.83
CA ILE A 123 7.95 11.25 6.57
C ILE A 123 6.57 10.79 6.10
N GLY A 124 5.78 11.73 5.58
CA GLY A 124 4.44 11.47 5.05
C GLY A 124 3.34 11.39 6.12
N ARG A 125 3.70 11.40 7.40
CA ARG A 125 2.75 11.50 8.51
C ARG A 125 2.03 12.86 8.41
N GLY A 126 0.72 12.83 8.18
CA GLY A 126 -0.08 14.03 7.91
C GLY A 126 -0.58 14.16 6.47
N MET A 127 -0.19 13.27 5.56
CA MET A 127 -0.78 13.18 4.20
C MET A 127 -2.21 12.63 4.19
N GLY A 128 -2.76 12.31 5.36
CA GLY A 128 -4.16 11.92 5.53
C GLY A 128 -4.40 10.41 5.53
N ALA A 129 -3.38 9.57 5.42
CA ALA A 129 -3.48 8.12 5.58
C ALA A 129 -2.83 7.65 6.89
N PRO A 130 -3.35 6.60 7.54
CA PRO A 130 -2.73 5.99 8.71
C PRO A 130 -1.47 5.17 8.36
N ILE A 131 -1.44 4.62 7.15
CA ILE A 131 -0.35 3.79 6.63
C ILE A 131 0.43 4.58 5.57
N VAL A 132 1.76 4.48 5.62
CA VAL A 132 2.66 5.09 4.64
C VAL A 132 3.53 4.01 4.01
N GLY A 133 3.56 3.98 2.68
CA GLY A 133 4.45 3.14 1.89
C GLY A 133 5.65 3.97 1.40
N TYR A 134 6.86 3.46 1.63
CA TYR A 134 8.10 4.13 1.28
C TYR A 134 8.78 3.43 0.10
N TYR A 135 9.36 4.19 -0.81
CA TYR A 135 10.24 3.67 -1.86
C TYR A 135 11.66 4.15 -1.60
N ILE A 136 12.55 3.18 -1.39
CA ILE A 136 13.98 3.39 -1.17
C ILE A 136 14.78 2.61 -2.22
N PHE A 137 16.12 2.67 -2.17
CA PHE A 137 16.93 1.78 -2.98
C PHE A 137 16.92 0.36 -2.39
N GLY A 138 17.12 0.24 -1.07
CA GLY A 138 17.01 -1.01 -0.31
C GLY A 138 17.82 -0.94 0.98
N ASP A 139 18.12 -2.11 1.55
CA ASP A 139 18.98 -2.26 2.73
C ASP A 139 20.12 -3.29 2.51
N GLY A 140 20.20 -3.85 1.30
CA GLY A 140 21.20 -4.86 0.92
C GLY A 140 20.83 -6.31 1.24
N ALA A 141 19.68 -6.57 1.87
CA ALA A 141 19.26 -7.91 2.23
C ALA A 141 17.83 -8.27 1.78
N TRP A 142 16.86 -7.35 1.91
CA TRP A 142 15.46 -7.62 1.60
C TRP A 142 14.94 -6.78 0.43
N ALA A 143 13.87 -7.26 -0.20
CA ALA A 143 13.19 -6.54 -1.29
C ALA A 143 12.17 -5.51 -0.77
N GLY A 144 11.72 -5.68 0.47
CA GLY A 144 10.76 -4.83 1.17
C GLY A 144 10.72 -5.24 2.64
N CYS A 145 10.14 -4.38 3.45
CA CYS A 145 9.84 -4.72 4.83
C CYS A 145 8.66 -3.94 5.39
N ALA A 146 7.81 -4.64 6.12
CA ALA A 146 6.67 -4.12 6.86
C ALA A 146 6.90 -3.98 8.38
N ALA A 147 8.10 -4.29 8.87
CA ALA A 147 8.48 -3.92 10.23
C ALA A 147 8.54 -2.39 10.33
N HIS A 148 7.99 -1.86 11.41
CA HIS A 148 7.79 -0.42 11.54
C HIS A 148 7.80 0.01 13.01
N PRO A 149 8.13 1.27 13.31
CA PRO A 149 8.08 1.76 14.67
C PRO A 149 6.65 1.76 15.25
N PRO A 150 6.49 1.63 16.58
CA PRO A 150 5.18 1.69 17.23
C PRO A 150 4.41 2.96 16.87
N GLY A 151 3.15 2.82 16.46
CA GLY A 151 2.27 3.93 16.10
C GLY A 151 2.53 4.57 14.73
N ARG A 152 3.56 4.11 13.98
CA ARG A 152 3.90 4.59 12.64
C ARG A 152 3.75 3.45 11.62
N ARG A 153 2.53 2.92 11.48
CA ARG A 153 2.25 1.83 10.53
C ARG A 153 2.73 2.18 9.13
N GLY A 154 3.40 1.25 8.48
CA GLY A 154 3.98 1.49 7.16
C GLY A 154 4.91 0.36 6.76
N PHE A 155 5.46 0.51 5.56
CA PHE A 155 6.39 -0.45 5.00
C PHE A 155 7.25 0.26 3.96
N TRP A 156 8.40 -0.31 3.62
CA TRP A 156 9.20 0.15 2.49
C TRP A 156 9.37 -0.93 1.43
N VAL A 157 9.61 -0.49 0.21
CA VAL A 157 9.88 -1.33 -0.97
C VAL A 157 11.18 -0.86 -1.62
N GLY A 158 12.09 -1.80 -1.85
CA GLY A 158 13.37 -1.56 -2.51
C GLY A 158 13.24 -1.45 -4.03
N SER A 159 14.22 -0.83 -4.68
CA SER A 159 14.18 -0.60 -6.14
C SER A 159 14.35 -1.87 -6.98
N GLY A 160 14.85 -2.97 -6.38
CA GLY A 160 14.97 -4.29 -7.02
C GLY A 160 13.75 -5.20 -6.77
N ALA A 161 12.71 -4.70 -6.11
CA ALA A 161 11.57 -5.49 -5.70
C ALA A 161 10.75 -6.04 -6.88
N SER A 162 10.17 -7.24 -6.69
CA SER A 162 9.22 -7.80 -7.66
C SER A 162 7.93 -6.95 -7.70
N PRO A 163 7.13 -7.05 -8.78
CA PRO A 163 5.84 -6.35 -8.90
C PRO A 163 4.82 -6.63 -7.79
N TRP A 164 5.03 -7.67 -6.97
CA TRP A 164 4.10 -8.09 -5.91
C TRP A 164 4.56 -7.68 -4.51
N THR A 165 5.80 -7.22 -4.37
CA THR A 165 6.40 -6.87 -3.07
C THR A 165 5.61 -5.77 -2.37
N PHE A 166 5.16 -4.76 -3.12
CA PHE A 166 4.31 -3.70 -2.54
C PHE A 166 3.03 -4.24 -1.90
N ALA A 167 2.31 -5.12 -2.62
CA ALA A 167 1.07 -5.71 -2.10
C ALA A 167 1.36 -6.65 -0.92
N HIS A 168 2.47 -7.40 -0.98
CA HIS A 168 2.91 -8.29 0.10
C HIS A 168 3.20 -7.51 1.39
N GLU A 169 4.04 -6.48 1.33
CA GLU A 169 4.36 -5.67 2.51
C GLU A 169 3.14 -4.93 3.04
N LEU A 170 2.29 -4.41 2.16
CA LEU A 170 1.02 -3.82 2.59
C LEU A 170 0.14 -4.82 3.33
N THR A 171 0.16 -6.11 2.96
CA THR A 171 -0.66 -7.16 3.58
C THR A 171 -0.10 -7.66 4.92
N HIS A 172 1.21 -7.51 5.14
CA HIS A 172 1.77 -7.60 6.49
C HIS A 172 1.23 -6.47 7.37
N VAL A 173 1.27 -5.23 6.86
CA VAL A 173 0.76 -4.08 7.62
C VAL A 173 -0.74 -4.20 7.85
N VAL A 174 -1.53 -4.58 6.84
CA VAL A 174 -2.99 -4.67 6.89
C VAL A 174 -3.42 -6.10 7.22
N GLY A 175 -3.81 -6.32 8.46
CA GLY A 175 -4.25 -7.62 8.96
C GLY A 175 -3.15 -8.52 9.53
N ASP A 176 -1.92 -8.03 9.73
CA ASP A 176 -0.84 -8.80 10.39
C ASP A 176 -0.66 -10.21 9.79
N ASN A 177 -0.73 -10.32 8.46
CA ASN A 177 -0.71 -11.62 7.79
C ASN A 177 0.70 -12.21 7.83
N PRO A 178 0.92 -13.43 8.36
CA PRO A 178 2.23 -14.05 8.33
C PRO A 178 2.57 -14.57 6.92
N HIS A 179 3.85 -14.85 6.70
CA HIS A 179 4.28 -15.58 5.52
C HIS A 179 3.63 -16.97 5.41
N GLU A 180 3.45 -17.42 4.16
CA GLU A 180 3.01 -18.75 3.80
C GLU A 180 3.98 -19.41 2.81
N CYS A 181 3.87 -20.74 2.64
CA CYS A 181 4.75 -21.52 1.77
C CYS A 181 4.15 -21.90 0.41
N ASP A 182 2.94 -21.42 0.13
CA ASP A 182 2.27 -21.66 -1.14
C ASP A 182 2.79 -20.67 -2.20
N THR A 183 3.35 -21.19 -3.30
CA THR A 183 3.89 -20.39 -4.39
C THR A 183 2.84 -19.65 -5.21
N GLU A 184 1.55 -19.94 -4.99
CA GLU A 184 0.44 -19.20 -5.59
C GLU A 184 -0.03 -18.04 -4.70
N ASN A 185 0.39 -18.00 -3.42
CA ASN A 185 -0.08 -17.02 -2.44
C ASN A 185 0.76 -15.74 -2.42
N LEU A 186 0.10 -14.58 -2.24
CA LEU A 186 0.77 -13.28 -2.13
C LEU A 186 1.78 -13.24 -0.96
N MET A 187 1.48 -13.92 0.14
CA MET A 187 2.32 -13.96 1.34
C MET A 187 3.45 -14.98 1.27
N LEU A 188 3.83 -15.46 0.08
CA LEU A 188 4.99 -16.32 -0.12
C LEU A 188 6.26 -15.71 0.50
N GLY A 189 6.83 -16.35 1.52
CA GLY A 189 7.98 -15.80 2.24
C GLY A 189 8.64 -16.79 3.17
N ASN A 190 9.63 -16.33 3.93
CA ASN A 190 10.39 -17.18 4.84
C ASN A 190 9.50 -17.81 5.92
N PRO A 191 9.72 -19.08 6.31
CA PRO A 191 10.94 -19.88 6.12
C PRO A 191 10.89 -20.88 4.95
N CYS A 192 10.11 -20.62 3.91
CA CYS A 192 9.87 -21.59 2.85
C CYS A 192 11.10 -21.76 1.93
N HIS A 193 11.31 -22.96 1.36
CA HIS A 193 12.48 -23.22 0.49
C HIS A 193 12.47 -22.36 -0.79
N THR A 194 11.27 -21.98 -1.24
CA THR A 194 11.01 -21.01 -2.30
C THR A 194 10.37 -19.77 -1.67
N SER A 195 11.19 -18.84 -1.17
CA SER A 195 10.69 -17.65 -0.47
C SER A 195 10.80 -16.40 -1.33
N GLY A 196 9.92 -15.44 -1.07
CA GLY A 196 9.96 -14.12 -1.66
C GLY A 196 9.06 -13.97 -2.88
N THR A 197 8.50 -12.78 -3.00
CA THR A 197 7.53 -12.38 -4.02
C THR A 197 8.00 -12.53 -5.47
N GLY A 198 9.29 -12.72 -5.72
CA GLY A 198 9.85 -13.03 -7.04
C GLY A 198 9.62 -14.47 -7.50
N ASN A 199 9.23 -15.37 -6.60
CA ASN A 199 9.01 -16.79 -6.87
C ASN A 199 7.53 -17.18 -6.99
N ILE A 200 6.63 -16.20 -6.94
CA ILE A 200 5.19 -16.41 -7.12
C ILE A 200 4.92 -16.85 -8.56
N ILE A 201 4.15 -17.93 -8.74
CA ILE A 201 3.89 -18.54 -10.05
C ILE A 201 2.48 -18.27 -10.59
N ASN A 202 1.49 -18.03 -9.71
CA ASN A 202 0.14 -17.64 -10.10
C ASN A 202 0.06 -16.10 -10.16
N LEU A 203 -0.39 -15.56 -11.29
CA LEU A 203 -0.42 -14.12 -11.55
C LEU A 203 -1.82 -13.71 -12.07
N PRO A 204 -2.58 -12.89 -11.33
CA PRO A 204 -2.27 -12.34 -10.00
C PRO A 204 -2.23 -13.43 -8.90
N PRO A 205 -1.46 -13.21 -7.81
CA PRO A 205 -1.41 -14.15 -6.68
C PRO A 205 -2.69 -14.14 -5.85
N ASP A 206 -2.91 -15.25 -5.14
CA ASP A 206 -4.10 -15.47 -4.32
C ASP A 206 -3.91 -14.95 -2.88
N LEU A 207 -5.04 -14.70 -2.21
CA LEU A 207 -5.11 -14.53 -0.76
C LEU A 207 -6.12 -15.52 -0.18
N THR A 208 -5.77 -16.16 0.93
CA THR A 208 -6.68 -17.12 1.57
C THR A 208 -7.83 -16.40 2.27
N ASN A 209 -8.94 -17.12 2.47
CA ASN A 209 -10.06 -16.63 3.30
C ASN A 209 -9.65 -16.22 4.73
N ALA A 210 -8.56 -16.78 5.26
CA ALA A 210 -8.03 -16.35 6.56
C ALA A 210 -7.34 -14.99 6.45
N GLN A 211 -6.56 -14.79 5.38
CA GLN A 211 -5.88 -13.52 5.12
C GLN A 211 -6.86 -12.39 4.84
N CYS A 212 -7.88 -12.63 4.00
CA CYS A 212 -8.92 -11.63 3.75
C CYS A 212 -9.72 -11.27 5.00
N ARG A 213 -10.01 -12.23 5.90
CA ARG A 213 -10.66 -11.93 7.18
C ARG A 213 -9.81 -10.99 8.03
N ARG A 214 -8.51 -11.24 8.12
CA ARG A 214 -7.61 -10.36 8.87
C ARG A 214 -7.52 -8.97 8.26
N ILE A 215 -7.48 -8.86 6.93
CA ILE A 215 -7.53 -7.58 6.21
C ILE A 215 -8.81 -6.83 6.59
N HIS A 216 -9.99 -7.47 6.53
CA HIS A 216 -11.26 -6.83 6.88
C HIS A 216 -11.38 -6.45 8.36
N ASP A 217 -10.75 -7.22 9.25
CA ASP A 217 -10.74 -6.95 10.69
C ASP A 217 -9.71 -5.86 11.08
N ASP A 218 -8.90 -5.39 10.13
CA ASP A 218 -7.90 -4.36 10.38
C ASP A 218 -8.55 -3.03 10.80
N PRO A 219 -8.06 -2.36 11.87
CA PRO A 219 -8.66 -1.12 12.37
C PRO A 219 -8.60 0.06 11.39
N ASP A 220 -7.73 0.00 10.38
CA ASP A 220 -7.60 1.04 9.36
C ASP A 220 -8.45 0.79 8.11
N MET A 221 -9.14 -0.35 8.01
CA MET A 221 -10.18 -0.53 7.02
C MET A 221 -11.34 0.43 7.25
N ARG A 222 -11.76 1.10 6.18
CA ARG A 222 -12.85 2.07 6.16
C ARG A 222 -13.89 1.64 5.13
N GLY A 223 -15.05 2.28 5.19
CA GLY A 223 -16.04 2.26 4.12
C GLY A 223 -16.75 3.60 4.07
N CYS A 224 -17.28 3.96 2.91
CA CYS A 224 -18.15 5.12 2.77
C CYS A 224 -19.51 4.81 3.43
N ARG A 225 -19.69 5.23 4.68
CA ARG A 225 -20.97 5.22 5.39
C ARG A 225 -21.47 6.63 5.60
#